data_AF-A0A2H0V021-F1
#
_entry.id   AF-A0A2H0V021-F1
#
_cell.length_a   1.000
_cell.length_b   1.000
_cell.length_c   1.000
_cell.angle_alpha   90.00
_cell.angle_beta   90.00
_cell.angle_gamma   90.00
#
_symmetry.space_group_name_H-M   'P 1'
#
loop_
_entity.id
_entity.type
_entity.pdbx_description
1 polymer ?
#
loop_
_entity_poly.entity_id
_entity_poly.type
_entity_poly.pdbx_seq_one_letter_code
_entity_poly.pdbx_strand_id
1 'polypeptide(L)'
;MKKIIEWLKLNLKPMNFFIGMIIGAVIVNKFGWNFLKFWKIEYNSIITKYLKILLGWPSVVLIIFATFSCKFRSAIDYLIRHLWIKYKDFEARTQEEKNLLPNESTTIGKTKKEAKFSKEDVQNIAKSVEDLQKKNTSLKQLAESLRQLALQLVERSEFFEFKYINSYLVPNTRWALLSLYNSGSYDRDYYKLNIFVPTTIIDKFSERLAIFNALLTNGLIEENGSVIKVSEKGIRYLKFTGLIK
;
A
#
# COMPACT_ATOMS: atom_id res chain seq x y z
N MET A 1 -26.95 -11.46 4.74
CA MET A 1 -26.28 -12.75 5.00
C MET A 1 -26.65 -13.86 3.99
N LYS A 2 -27.94 -14.16 3.73
CA LYS A 2 -28.34 -15.23 2.77
C LYS A 2 -27.72 -15.12 1.36
N LYS A 3 -27.68 -13.92 0.77
CA LYS A 3 -27.05 -13.69 -0.56
C LYS A 3 -25.55 -13.98 -0.60
N ILE A 4 -24.83 -13.75 0.50
CA ILE A 4 -23.37 -14.02 0.58
C ILE A 4 -23.11 -15.52 0.65
N ILE A 5 -23.98 -16.26 1.35
CA ILE A 5 -23.90 -17.72 1.48
C ILE A 5 -24.24 -18.41 0.14
N GLU A 6 -25.23 -17.92 -0.60
CA GLU A 6 -25.54 -18.41 -1.96
C GLU A 6 -24.40 -18.14 -2.94
N TRP A 7 -23.80 -16.94 -2.90
CA TRP A 7 -22.68 -16.59 -3.75
C TRP A 7 -21.43 -17.45 -3.47
N LEU A 8 -21.13 -17.71 -2.18
CA LEU A 8 -20.06 -18.63 -1.78
C LEU A 8 -20.32 -20.06 -2.27
N LYS A 9 -21.55 -20.57 -2.15
CA LYS A 9 -21.90 -21.92 -2.64
C LYS A 9 -21.77 -22.04 -4.16
N LEU A 10 -22.08 -21.00 -4.93
CA LEU A 10 -21.94 -21.00 -6.39
C LEU A 10 -20.48 -20.97 -6.84
N ASN A 11 -19.64 -20.16 -6.19
CA ASN A 11 -18.22 -20.04 -6.56
C ASN A 11 -17.32 -21.16 -6.02
N LEU A 12 -17.73 -21.88 -4.97
CA LEU A 12 -16.97 -23.02 -4.43
C LEU A 12 -17.20 -24.33 -5.19
N LYS A 13 -18.27 -24.46 -6.00
CA LYS A 13 -18.54 -25.67 -6.81
C LYS A 13 -17.38 -26.07 -7.73
N PRO A 14 -16.80 -25.18 -8.57
CA PRO A 14 -15.68 -25.57 -9.41
C PRO A 14 -14.42 -25.87 -8.58
N MET A 15 -14.22 -25.16 -7.47
CA MET A 15 -13.06 -25.39 -6.60
C MET A 15 -13.12 -26.77 -5.92
N ASN A 16 -14.31 -27.20 -5.50
CA ASN A 16 -14.52 -28.53 -4.94
C ASN A 16 -14.29 -29.64 -5.98
N PHE A 17 -14.60 -29.39 -7.26
CA PHE A 17 -14.29 -30.34 -8.33
C PHE A 17 -12.78 -30.49 -8.56
N PHE A 18 -12.03 -29.38 -8.59
CA PHE A 18 -10.57 -29.42 -8.73
C PHE A 18 -9.88 -30.08 -7.53
N ILE A 19 -10.31 -29.74 -6.31
CA ILE A 19 -9.81 -30.39 -5.08
C ILE A 19 -10.13 -31.89 -5.10
N GLY A 20 -11.34 -32.27 -5.54
CA GLY A 20 -11.74 -33.67 -5.73
C GLY A 20 -10.85 -34.41 -6.73
N MET A 21 -10.50 -33.79 -7.86
CA MET A 21 -9.56 -34.39 -8.83
C MET A 21 -8.15 -34.55 -8.26
N ILE A 22 -7.64 -33.56 -7.53
CA ILE A 22 -6.29 -33.62 -6.94
C ILE A 22 -6.25 -34.71 -5.88
N ILE A 23 -7.25 -34.77 -4.99
CA ILE A 23 -7.36 -35.83 -3.98
C ILE A 23 -7.51 -37.19 -4.66
N GLY A 24 -8.33 -37.30 -5.70
CA GLY A 24 -8.48 -38.51 -6.50
C GLY A 24 -7.16 -38.98 -7.13
N ALA A 25 -6.40 -38.07 -7.74
CA ALA A 25 -5.10 -38.36 -8.33
C ALA A 25 -4.07 -38.81 -7.28
N VAL A 26 -4.06 -38.17 -6.09
CA VAL A 26 -3.18 -38.56 -4.97
C VAL A 26 -3.58 -39.92 -4.40
N ILE A 27 -4.88 -40.20 -4.25
CA ILE A 27 -5.36 -41.51 -3.79
C ILE A 27 -5.00 -42.59 -4.80
N VAL A 28 -5.22 -42.38 -6.10
CA VAL A 28 -4.85 -43.34 -7.15
C VAL A 28 -3.33 -43.61 -7.16
N ASN A 29 -2.52 -42.57 -6.97
CA ASN A 29 -1.07 -42.70 -6.87
C ASN A 29 -0.63 -43.47 -5.60
N LYS A 30 -1.26 -43.18 -4.45
CA LYS A 30 -0.88 -43.76 -3.15
C LYS A 30 -1.40 -45.19 -2.96
N PHE A 31 -2.56 -45.53 -3.53
CA PHE A 31 -3.18 -46.86 -3.41
C PHE A 31 -2.74 -47.85 -4.47
N GLY A 32 -1.76 -47.50 -5.32
CA GLY A 32 -1.13 -48.46 -6.23
C GLY A 32 -2.14 -49.20 -7.11
N TRP A 33 -3.19 -48.51 -7.55
CA TRP A 33 -4.17 -49.08 -8.47
C TRP A 33 -3.46 -49.42 -9.78
N ASN A 34 -3.06 -50.69 -9.87
CA ASN A 34 -2.38 -51.35 -10.99
C ASN A 34 -3.24 -51.40 -12.27
N PHE A 35 -4.22 -50.50 -12.45
CA PHE A 35 -5.05 -50.44 -13.66
C PHE A 35 -4.20 -50.14 -14.92
N LEU A 36 -3.06 -49.47 -14.75
CA LEU A 36 -2.10 -49.20 -15.82
C LEU A 36 -1.11 -50.35 -16.10
N LYS A 37 -1.08 -51.43 -15.31
CA LYS A 37 -0.25 -52.60 -15.63
C LYS A 37 -0.79 -53.41 -16.82
N PHE A 38 -2.04 -53.16 -17.25
CA PHE A 38 -2.63 -53.80 -18.42
C PHE A 38 -2.21 -53.18 -19.76
N TRP A 39 -1.59 -52.00 -19.76
CA TRP A 39 -1.04 -51.38 -20.97
C TRP A 39 0.46 -51.70 -21.08
N LYS A 40 0.79 -52.73 -21.86
CA LYS A 40 2.13 -53.27 -22.12
C LYS A 40 3.17 -52.20 -22.56
N ILE A 41 4.05 -51.87 -21.63
CA ILE A 41 5.54 -51.80 -21.63
C ILE A 41 6.31 -51.00 -22.71
N GLU A 42 5.88 -50.84 -23.97
CA GLU A 42 6.69 -50.07 -24.95
C GLU A 42 6.23 -48.62 -25.14
N TYR A 43 4.92 -48.37 -25.23
CA TYR A 43 4.38 -47.00 -25.34
C TYR A 43 4.49 -46.18 -24.05
N ASN A 44 4.68 -46.85 -22.91
CA ASN A 44 4.71 -46.19 -21.61
C ASN A 44 5.94 -45.28 -21.46
N SER A 45 7.08 -45.61 -22.08
CA SER A 45 8.28 -44.79 -21.98
C SER A 45 8.16 -43.46 -22.73
N ILE A 46 7.46 -43.46 -23.86
CA ILE A 46 7.24 -42.27 -24.69
C ILE A 46 6.17 -41.39 -24.03
N ILE A 47 5.04 -41.98 -23.64
CA ILE A 47 3.95 -41.25 -22.99
C ILE A 47 4.40 -40.62 -21.68
N THR A 48 5.19 -41.32 -20.85
CA THR A 48 5.69 -40.75 -19.59
C THR A 48 6.68 -39.61 -19.81
N LYS A 49 7.50 -39.63 -20.88
CA LYS A 49 8.37 -38.50 -21.25
C LYS A 49 7.57 -37.27 -21.66
N TYR A 50 6.56 -37.43 -22.52
CA TYR A 50 5.69 -36.31 -22.90
C TYR A 50 4.88 -35.81 -21.72
N LEU A 51 4.33 -36.69 -20.89
CA LEU A 51 3.59 -36.33 -19.69
C LEU A 51 4.47 -35.57 -18.68
N LYS A 52 5.75 -35.92 -18.54
CA LYS A 52 6.70 -35.22 -17.67
C LYS A 52 7.05 -33.83 -18.19
N ILE A 53 7.06 -33.63 -19.51
CA ILE A 53 7.21 -32.29 -20.13
C ILE A 53 5.92 -31.49 -19.93
N LEU A 54 4.76 -32.12 -20.12
CA LEU A 54 3.44 -31.49 -19.99
C LEU A 54 3.09 -31.14 -18.54
N LEU A 55 3.54 -31.93 -17.55
CA LEU A 55 3.50 -31.63 -16.12
C LEU A 55 4.78 -30.95 -15.61
N GLY A 56 5.65 -30.50 -16.51
CA GLY A 56 6.84 -29.76 -16.13
C GLY A 56 6.48 -28.46 -15.38
N TRP A 57 7.45 -27.93 -14.64
CA TRP A 57 7.31 -26.66 -13.91
C TRP A 57 6.72 -25.51 -14.77
N PRO A 58 7.10 -25.32 -16.04
CA PRO A 58 6.54 -24.25 -16.87
C PRO A 58 5.01 -24.38 -17.08
N SER A 59 4.50 -25.59 -17.27
CA SER A 59 3.07 -25.83 -17.46
C SER A 59 2.28 -25.57 -16.18
N VAL A 60 2.83 -25.93 -15.02
CA VAL A 60 2.20 -25.64 -13.73
C VAL A 60 2.14 -24.14 -13.50
N VAL A 61 3.22 -23.40 -13.78
CA VAL A 61 3.24 -21.93 -13.72
C VAL A 61 2.19 -21.32 -14.65
N LEU A 62 2.05 -21.84 -15.88
CA LEU A 62 1.08 -21.36 -16.86
C LEU A 62 -0.36 -21.60 -16.38
N ILE A 63 -0.66 -22.77 -15.80
CA ILE A 63 -1.98 -23.07 -15.24
C ILE A 63 -2.30 -22.15 -14.06
N ILE A 64 -1.34 -21.93 -13.14
CA ILE A 64 -1.50 -21.01 -12.00
C ILE A 64 -1.73 -19.58 -12.50
N PHE A 65 -0.95 -19.13 -13.48
CA PHE A 65 -1.10 -17.81 -14.07
C PHE A 65 -2.47 -17.65 -14.74
N ALA A 66 -2.90 -18.62 -15.55
CA ALA A 66 -4.20 -18.59 -16.21
C ALA A 66 -5.35 -18.57 -15.18
N THR A 67 -5.28 -19.39 -14.12
CA THR A 67 -6.30 -19.36 -13.06
C THR A 67 -6.30 -18.04 -12.29
N PHE A 68 -5.13 -17.47 -12.02
CA PHE A 68 -5.00 -16.15 -11.41
C PHE A 68 -5.61 -15.06 -12.31
N SER A 69 -5.25 -15.00 -13.60
CA SER A 69 -5.80 -14.04 -14.56
C SER A 69 -7.32 -14.16 -14.70
N CYS A 70 -7.87 -15.37 -14.75
CA CYS A 70 -9.32 -15.57 -14.79
C CYS A 70 -10.01 -15.06 -13.52
N LYS A 71 -9.45 -15.35 -12.34
CA LYS A 71 -10.03 -14.94 -11.05
C LYS A 71 -9.92 -13.43 -10.82
N PHE A 72 -8.84 -12.82 -11.28
CA PHE A 72 -8.56 -11.39 -11.12
C PHE A 72 -9.05 -10.53 -12.27
N ARG A 73 -9.71 -11.09 -13.29
CA ARG A 73 -10.23 -10.34 -14.44
C ARG A 73 -11.04 -9.10 -14.02
N SER A 74 -11.95 -9.24 -13.05
CA SER A 74 -12.74 -8.10 -12.56
C SER A 74 -11.91 -7.02 -11.85
N ALA A 75 -10.86 -7.41 -11.13
CA ALA A 75 -9.97 -6.47 -10.47
C ALA A 75 -9.05 -5.76 -11.47
N ILE A 76 -8.57 -6.47 -12.50
CA ILE A 76 -7.79 -5.92 -13.60
C ILE A 76 -8.65 -4.94 -14.41
N ASP A 77 -9.88 -5.32 -14.76
CA ASP A 77 -10.82 -4.43 -15.47
C ASP A 77 -11.14 -3.17 -14.65
N TYR A 78 -11.30 -3.31 -13.33
CA TYR A 78 -11.50 -2.16 -12.44
C TYR A 78 -10.27 -1.24 -12.42
N LEU A 79 -9.08 -1.80 -12.29
CA LEU A 79 -7.82 -1.08 -12.24
C LEU A 79 -7.53 -0.34 -13.56
N ILE A 80 -7.77 -0.98 -14.71
CA ILE A 80 -7.61 -0.35 -16.03
C ILE A 80 -8.57 0.84 -16.18
N ARG A 81 -9.85 0.67 -15.80
CA ARG A 81 -10.84 1.75 -15.89
C ARG A 81 -10.50 2.94 -15.00
N HIS A 82 -9.93 2.70 -13.81
CA HIS A 82 -9.57 3.77 -12.88
C HIS A 82 -8.24 4.46 -13.22
N LEU A 83 -7.29 3.73 -13.82
CA LEU A 83 -6.04 4.33 -14.31
C LEU A 83 -6.27 5.26 -15.51
N TRP A 84 -7.25 4.95 -16.37
CA TRP A 84 -7.60 5.80 -17.51
C TRP A 84 -8.13 7.18 -17.12
N ILE A 85 -8.79 7.29 -15.96
CA ILE A 85 -9.34 8.57 -15.46
C ILE A 85 -8.20 9.51 -15.03
N LYS A 86 -7.13 8.99 -14.40
CA LYS A 86 -6.00 9.80 -13.95
C LYS A 86 -5.13 10.35 -15.07
N TYR A 87 -5.04 9.67 -16.22
CA TYR A 87 -4.26 10.17 -17.34
C TYR A 87 -4.91 11.38 -18.03
N LYS A 88 -6.25 11.41 -18.09
CA LYS A 88 -7.00 12.51 -18.71
C LYS A 88 -6.94 13.81 -17.90
N ASP A 89 -6.91 13.70 -16.56
CA ASP A 89 -6.81 14.87 -15.67
C ASP A 89 -5.38 15.45 -15.60
N PHE A 90 -4.36 14.68 -16.00
CA PHE A 90 -2.96 15.14 -16.01
C PHE A 90 -2.68 16.09 -17.18
N GLU A 91 -3.35 15.90 -18.33
CA GLU A 91 -3.26 16.83 -19.47
C GLU A 91 -3.99 18.15 -19.20
N ALA A 92 -5.12 18.12 -18.48
CA ALA A 92 -5.91 19.32 -18.16
C ALA A 92 -5.19 20.27 -17.17
N ARG A 93 -4.45 19.73 -16.19
CA ARG A 93 -3.72 20.57 -15.21
C ARG A 93 -2.50 21.29 -15.78
N THR A 94 -1.96 20.83 -16.91
CA THR A 94 -0.78 21.47 -17.52
C THR A 94 -1.13 22.72 -18.33
N GLN A 95 -2.41 22.91 -18.69
CA GLN A 95 -2.88 24.10 -19.43
C GLN A 95 -3.39 25.24 -18.53
N GLU A 96 -3.89 24.97 -17.32
CA GLU A 96 -4.45 26.02 -16.45
C GLU A 96 -3.39 26.87 -15.72
N GLU A 97 -2.15 26.39 -15.57
CA GLU A 97 -1.11 27.13 -14.82
C GLU A 97 -0.40 28.23 -15.65
N LYS A 98 -0.70 28.35 -16.96
CA LYS A 98 -0.06 29.34 -17.84
C LYS A 98 -0.83 30.65 -18.06
N ASN A 99 -2.03 30.81 -17.50
CA ASN A 99 -2.91 31.96 -17.78
C ASN A 99 -3.27 32.84 -16.57
N LEU A 100 -2.47 32.86 -15.50
CA LEU A 100 -2.73 33.72 -14.33
C LEU A 100 -1.56 34.66 -14.05
N LEU A 101 -1.46 35.72 -14.86
CA LEU A 101 -0.87 37.00 -14.45
C LEU A 101 -1.99 38.06 -14.47
N PRO A 102 -2.19 38.83 -13.38
CA PRO A 102 -3.27 39.80 -13.30
C PRO A 102 -2.83 41.12 -13.94
N ASN A 103 -3.58 41.57 -14.95
CA ASN A 103 -3.43 42.92 -15.49
C ASN A 103 -4.74 43.71 -15.33
N GLU A 104 -4.55 44.91 -14.80
CA GLU A 104 -5.35 46.13 -14.91
C GLU A 104 -6.71 46.27 -14.19
N SER A 105 -6.66 47.26 -13.29
CA SER A 105 -7.76 48.03 -12.72
C SER A 105 -8.77 48.50 -13.75
N THR A 106 -10.03 48.11 -13.58
CA THR A 106 -11.16 48.77 -14.23
C THR A 106 -11.89 49.65 -13.22
N THR A 107 -11.84 50.95 -13.46
CA THR A 107 -12.53 52.02 -12.75
C THR A 107 -14.05 51.90 -12.99
N ILE A 108 -14.81 51.47 -11.98
CA ILE A 108 -16.28 51.43 -12.05
C ILE A 108 -16.83 52.79 -11.64
N GLY A 109 -17.36 53.50 -12.63
CA GLY A 109 -18.11 54.74 -12.47
C GLY A 109 -19.37 54.54 -11.61
N LYS A 110 -19.48 55.35 -10.57
CA LYS A 110 -20.67 55.46 -9.72
C LYS A 110 -21.82 56.08 -10.51
N THR A 111 -22.77 55.26 -10.95
CA THR A 111 -24.15 55.72 -11.21
C THR A 111 -25.02 55.24 -10.06
N LYS A 112 -25.20 56.12 -9.06
CA LYS A 112 -26.06 55.92 -7.90
C LYS A 112 -27.52 56.10 -8.35
N LYS A 113 -28.14 55.03 -8.86
CA LYS A 113 -29.60 54.92 -8.86
C LYS A 113 -30.01 54.45 -7.47
N GLU A 114 -30.69 55.31 -6.72
CA GLU A 114 -31.29 54.95 -5.43
C GLU A 114 -32.46 54.00 -5.69
N ALA A 115 -32.16 52.70 -5.63
CA ALA A 115 -33.17 51.65 -5.63
C ALA A 115 -33.95 51.76 -4.32
N LYS A 116 -35.23 52.12 -4.41
CA LYS A 116 -36.19 51.96 -3.31
C LYS A 116 -36.37 50.47 -3.06
N PHE A 117 -35.64 49.92 -2.09
CA PHE A 117 -35.84 48.57 -1.59
C PHE A 117 -37.20 48.48 -0.89
N SER A 118 -38.05 47.54 -1.32
CA SER A 118 -39.26 47.17 -0.55
C SER A 118 -38.83 46.51 0.76
N LYS A 119 -39.65 46.62 1.81
CA LYS A 119 -39.41 45.93 3.09
C LYS A 119 -39.32 44.41 2.93
N GLU A 120 -39.93 43.86 1.88
CA GLU A 120 -39.89 42.43 1.55
C GLU A 120 -38.53 42.00 0.96
N ASP A 121 -37.87 42.85 0.19
CA ASP A 121 -36.54 42.56 -0.37
C ASP A 121 -35.48 42.47 0.73
N VAL A 122 -35.59 43.33 1.74
CA VAL A 122 -34.70 43.31 2.92
C VAL A 122 -34.89 42.03 3.75
N GLN A 123 -36.12 41.51 3.85
CA GLN A 123 -36.40 40.24 4.53
C GLN A 123 -35.88 39.03 3.74
N ASN A 124 -36.00 39.03 2.41
CA ASN A 124 -35.49 37.95 1.57
C ASN A 124 -33.96 37.91 1.54
N ILE A 125 -33.29 39.06 1.57
CA ILE A 125 -31.83 39.17 1.70
C ILE A 125 -31.37 38.68 3.08
N ALA A 126 -32.07 39.04 4.16
CA ALA A 126 -31.74 38.57 5.50
C ALA A 126 -31.81 37.03 5.61
N LYS A 127 -32.87 36.40 5.09
CA LYS A 127 -33.00 34.92 5.08
C LYS A 127 -31.90 34.25 4.26
N SER A 128 -31.58 34.78 3.09
CA SER A 128 -30.53 34.20 2.23
C SER A 128 -29.12 34.39 2.81
N VAL A 129 -28.85 35.48 3.54
CA VAL A 129 -27.60 35.65 4.31
C VAL A 129 -27.52 34.65 5.46
N GLU A 130 -28.63 34.38 6.16
CA GLU A 130 -28.68 33.41 7.26
C GLU A 130 -28.46 31.97 6.77
N ASP A 131 -29.05 31.60 5.62
CA ASP A 131 -28.84 30.31 4.98
C ASP A 131 -27.40 30.14 4.47
N LEU A 132 -26.80 31.21 3.93
CA LEU A 132 -25.39 31.22 3.55
C LEU A 132 -24.46 31.09 4.77
N GLN A 133 -24.78 31.72 5.90
CA GLN A 133 -24.02 31.57 7.14
C GLN A 133 -24.12 30.16 7.73
N LYS A 134 -25.31 29.53 7.70
CA LYS A 134 -25.49 28.13 8.11
C LYS A 134 -24.73 27.17 7.18
N LYS A 135 -24.78 27.42 5.86
CA LYS A 135 -24.01 26.65 4.88
C LYS A 135 -22.49 26.82 5.06
N ASN A 136 -22.02 28.01 5.39
CA ASN A 136 -20.60 28.26 5.62
C ASN A 136 -20.11 27.60 6.93
N THR A 137 -20.95 27.61 7.98
CA THR A 137 -20.66 26.93 9.25
C THR A 137 -20.60 25.40 9.07
N SER A 138 -21.53 24.82 8.32
CA SER A 138 -21.52 23.38 8.01
C SER A 138 -20.33 22.98 7.12
N LEU A 139 -19.91 23.82 6.16
CA LEU A 139 -18.70 23.59 5.37
C LEU A 139 -17.43 23.62 6.22
N LYS A 140 -17.33 24.55 7.18
CA LYS A 140 -16.19 24.58 8.13
C LYS A 140 -16.13 23.33 9.01
N GLN A 141 -17.29 22.89 9.54
CA GLN A 141 -17.38 21.66 10.32
C GLN A 141 -17.01 20.42 9.49
N LEU A 142 -17.47 20.37 8.23
CA LEU A 142 -17.10 19.29 7.30
C LEU A 142 -15.59 19.28 7.03
N ALA A 143 -14.98 20.43 6.73
CA ALA A 143 -13.55 20.52 6.50
C ALA A 143 -12.74 20.04 7.72
N GLU A 144 -13.18 20.38 8.93
CA GLU A 144 -12.54 19.93 10.16
C GLU A 144 -12.68 18.42 10.38
N SER A 145 -13.86 17.86 10.12
CA SER A 145 -14.07 16.41 10.18
C SER A 145 -13.21 15.64 9.17
N LEU A 146 -13.04 16.18 7.95
CA LEU A 146 -12.18 15.59 6.93
C LEU A 146 -10.70 15.64 7.32
N ARG A 147 -10.25 16.73 7.94
CA ARG A 147 -8.89 16.82 8.50
C ARG A 147 -8.67 15.77 9.58
N GLN A 148 -9.60 15.61 10.51
CA GLN A 148 -9.51 14.58 11.54
C GLN A 148 -9.46 13.17 10.95
N LEU A 149 -10.28 12.88 9.95
CA LEU A 149 -10.24 11.60 9.23
C LEU A 149 -8.91 11.40 8.50
N ALA A 150 -8.38 12.43 7.85
CA ALA A 150 -7.09 12.36 7.19
C ALA A 150 -5.95 12.07 8.19
N LEU A 151 -5.95 12.72 9.35
CA LEU A 151 -4.98 12.45 10.42
C LEU A 151 -5.08 11.01 10.92
N GLN A 152 -6.29 10.50 11.17
CA GLN A 152 -6.49 9.10 11.57
C GLN A 152 -6.01 8.10 10.51
N LEU A 153 -6.18 8.42 9.22
CA LEU A 153 -5.69 7.58 8.13
C LEU A 153 -4.16 7.59 8.06
N VAL A 154 -3.53 8.74 8.26
CA VAL A 154 -2.07 8.88 8.32
C VAL A 154 -1.52 8.06 9.49
N GLU A 155 -2.06 8.21 10.69
CA GLU A 155 -1.64 7.44 11.87
C GLU A 155 -1.79 5.92 11.65
N ARG A 156 -2.91 5.48 11.05
CA ARG A 156 -3.10 4.07 10.71
C ARG A 156 -2.09 3.58 9.69
N SER A 157 -1.80 4.38 8.66
CA SER A 157 -0.83 4.01 7.63
C SER A 157 0.57 3.85 8.22
N GLU A 158 0.96 4.76 9.11
CA GLU A 158 2.24 4.73 9.83
C GLU A 158 2.32 3.52 10.76
N PHE A 159 1.24 3.19 11.47
CA PHE A 159 1.18 1.98 12.30
C PHE A 159 1.43 0.70 11.48
N PHE A 160 0.82 0.58 10.30
CA PHE A 160 1.05 -0.58 9.43
C PHE A 160 2.47 -0.61 8.87
N GLU A 161 3.02 0.54 8.50
CA GLU A 161 4.39 0.67 8.05
C GLU A 161 5.38 0.23 9.15
N PHE A 162 5.21 0.70 10.38
CA PHE A 162 6.08 0.30 11.49
C PHE A 162 5.93 -1.17 11.84
N LYS A 163 4.70 -1.72 11.77
CA LYS A 163 4.48 -3.16 11.94
C LYS A 163 5.21 -3.97 10.86
N TYR A 164 5.18 -3.50 9.61
CA TYR A 164 5.91 -4.11 8.50
C TYR A 164 7.43 -4.05 8.75
N ILE A 165 7.98 -2.87 9.02
CA ILE A 165 9.42 -2.69 9.31
C ILE A 165 9.86 -3.59 10.48
N ASN A 166 9.11 -3.60 11.59
CA ASN A 166 9.43 -4.41 12.76
C ASN A 166 9.39 -5.93 12.50
N SER A 167 8.70 -6.38 11.45
CA SER A 167 8.69 -7.80 11.05
C SER A 167 9.97 -8.25 10.34
N TYR A 168 10.72 -7.32 9.73
CA TYR A 168 11.98 -7.60 9.02
C TYR A 168 13.22 -7.17 9.81
N LEU A 169 13.11 -6.17 10.68
CA LEU A 169 14.25 -5.72 11.48
C LEU A 169 14.57 -6.72 12.60
N VAL A 170 15.75 -7.33 12.50
CA VAL A 170 16.28 -8.19 13.55
C VAL A 170 16.51 -7.40 14.85
N PRO A 171 16.45 -8.05 16.03
CA PRO A 171 16.64 -7.39 17.33
C PRO A 171 17.89 -6.50 17.39
N ASN A 172 19.02 -6.94 16.84
CA ASN A 172 20.27 -6.17 16.85
C ASN A 172 20.15 -4.84 16.10
N THR A 173 19.40 -4.78 15.00
CA THR A 173 19.15 -3.53 14.27
C THR A 173 18.34 -2.54 15.11
N ARG A 174 17.36 -3.02 15.88
CA ARG A 174 16.57 -2.19 16.80
C ARG A 174 17.42 -1.67 17.96
N TRP A 175 18.29 -2.51 18.51
CA TRP A 175 19.25 -2.09 19.54
C TRP A 175 20.27 -1.09 19.02
N ALA A 176 20.76 -1.24 17.78
CA ALA A 176 21.65 -0.28 17.15
C ALA A 176 20.97 1.09 16.99
N LEU A 177 19.70 1.12 16.57
CA LEU A 177 18.91 2.34 16.47
C LEU A 177 18.72 3.00 17.84
N LEU A 178 18.37 2.23 18.87
CA LEU A 178 18.22 2.73 20.24
C LEU A 178 19.55 3.28 20.78
N SER A 179 20.66 2.60 20.50
CA SER A 179 22.00 3.07 20.88
C SER A 179 22.34 4.40 20.22
N LEU A 180 22.00 4.58 18.94
CA LEU A 180 22.20 5.85 18.24
C LEU A 180 21.32 6.96 18.84
N TYR A 181 20.05 6.64 19.16
CA TYR A 181 19.13 7.58 19.80
C TYR A 181 19.68 8.10 21.13
N ASN A 182 20.15 7.19 21.99
CA ASN A 182 20.68 7.55 23.31
C ASN A 182 21.96 8.39 23.24
N SER A 183 22.77 8.20 22.19
CA SER A 183 24.00 8.96 21.98
C SER A 183 23.77 10.29 21.23
N GLY A 184 22.61 10.48 20.59
CA GLY A 184 22.25 11.66 19.83
C GLY A 184 22.76 11.65 18.39
N SER A 185 24.07 11.85 18.20
CA SER A 185 24.71 11.84 16.88
C SER A 185 26.10 11.21 16.92
N TYR A 186 26.50 10.62 15.80
CA TYR A 186 27.84 10.04 15.63
C TYR A 186 28.42 10.42 14.29
N ASP A 187 29.75 10.36 14.19
CA ASP A 187 30.39 10.21 12.89
C ASP A 187 29.98 8.87 12.26
N ARG A 188 29.70 8.89 10.96
CA ARG A 188 29.18 7.76 10.19
C ARG A 188 30.09 6.55 10.27
N ASP A 189 31.39 6.76 10.05
CA ASP A 189 32.34 5.66 9.94
C ASP A 189 32.67 5.13 11.33
N TYR A 190 32.71 6.02 12.33
CA TYR A 190 32.75 5.62 13.73
C TYR A 190 31.54 4.76 14.13
N TYR A 191 30.32 5.18 13.80
CA TYR A 191 29.13 4.41 14.16
C TYR A 191 29.10 3.04 13.50
N LYS A 192 29.40 2.94 12.21
CA LYS A 192 29.46 1.66 11.48
C LYS A 192 30.38 0.66 12.18
N LEU A 193 31.52 1.12 12.72
CA LEU A 193 32.47 0.26 13.43
C LEU A 193 32.01 -0.14 14.83
N ASN A 194 31.20 0.70 15.49
CA ASN A 194 30.78 0.54 16.88
C ASN A 194 29.39 -0.07 17.06
N ILE A 195 28.67 -0.39 15.98
CA ILE A 195 27.44 -1.19 16.07
C ILE A 195 27.74 -2.51 16.78
N PHE A 196 27.00 -2.77 17.85
CA PHE A 196 27.08 -4.01 18.61
C PHE A 196 26.60 -5.19 17.76
N VAL A 197 27.46 -6.19 17.63
CA VAL A 197 27.17 -7.44 16.92
C VAL A 197 27.64 -8.60 17.81
N PRO A 198 26.80 -9.64 18.02
CA PRO A 198 27.18 -10.80 18.82
C PRO A 198 28.48 -11.45 18.35
N THR A 199 29.26 -11.99 19.28
CA THR A 199 30.54 -12.65 18.99
C THR A 199 30.40 -13.93 18.16
N THR A 200 29.20 -14.50 18.08
CA THR A 200 28.87 -15.69 17.29
C THR A 200 28.82 -15.42 15.78
N ILE A 201 28.74 -14.16 15.34
CA ILE A 201 28.72 -13.81 13.93
C ILE A 201 30.15 -13.75 13.40
N ILE A 202 30.43 -14.57 12.37
CA ILE A 202 31.76 -14.72 11.77
C ILE A 202 32.18 -13.40 11.10
N ASP A 203 31.34 -12.88 10.20
CA ASP A 203 31.61 -11.63 9.48
C ASP A 203 30.88 -10.44 10.15
N LYS A 204 31.51 -9.90 11.18
CA LYS A 204 30.97 -8.75 11.92
C LYS A 204 30.93 -7.48 11.06
N PHE A 205 31.84 -7.32 10.11
CA PHE A 205 31.89 -6.11 9.30
C PHE A 205 30.69 -6.06 8.35
N SER A 206 30.44 -7.15 7.63
CA SER A 206 29.27 -7.23 6.74
C SER A 206 27.96 -7.10 7.52
N GLU A 207 27.86 -7.69 8.71
CA GLU A 207 26.66 -7.55 9.55
C GLU A 207 26.43 -6.10 9.99
N ARG A 208 27.47 -5.39 10.45
CA ARG A 208 27.37 -3.98 10.82
C ARG A 208 26.93 -3.11 9.65
N LEU A 209 27.48 -3.37 8.47
CA LEU A 209 27.11 -2.65 7.25
C LEU A 209 25.65 -2.95 6.85
N ALA A 210 25.21 -4.20 6.98
CA ALA A 210 23.82 -4.59 6.73
C ALA A 210 22.85 -3.90 7.71
N ILE A 211 23.19 -3.85 9.00
CA ILE A 211 22.42 -3.11 10.01
C ILE A 211 22.34 -1.63 9.65
N PHE A 212 23.48 -0.99 9.35
CA PHE A 212 23.53 0.41 8.96
C PHE A 212 22.66 0.70 7.74
N ASN A 213 22.81 -0.10 6.67
CA ASN A 213 22.04 0.06 5.44
C ASN A 213 20.55 -0.17 5.68
N ALA A 214 20.17 -1.16 6.48
CA ALA A 214 18.77 -1.41 6.81
C ALA A 214 18.14 -0.21 7.53
N LEU A 215 18.85 0.41 8.47
CA LEU A 215 18.37 1.63 9.15
C LEU A 215 18.24 2.80 8.18
N LEU A 216 19.23 3.00 7.31
CA LEU A 216 19.26 4.10 6.34
C LEU A 216 18.18 3.94 5.26
N THR A 217 18.08 2.77 4.64
CA THR A 217 17.10 2.48 3.57
C THR A 217 15.65 2.59 4.06
N ASN A 218 15.38 2.25 5.32
CA ASN A 218 14.03 2.42 5.90
C ASN A 218 13.77 3.86 6.40
N GLY A 219 14.75 4.76 6.27
CA GLY A 219 14.66 6.15 6.72
C GLY A 219 14.56 6.29 8.23
N LEU A 220 15.07 5.33 9.01
CA LEU A 220 15.09 5.39 10.48
C LEU A 220 16.26 6.20 11.03
N ILE A 221 17.30 6.36 10.21
CA ILE A 221 18.42 7.27 10.44
C ILE A 221 18.55 8.21 9.25
N GLU A 222 19.15 9.36 9.49
CA GLU A 222 19.45 10.35 8.46
C GLU A 222 20.94 10.72 8.52
N GLU A 223 21.53 10.97 7.34
CA GLU A 223 22.94 11.30 7.16
C GLU A 223 23.05 12.76 6.67
N ASN A 224 23.74 13.59 7.45
CA ASN A 224 24.05 14.98 7.12
C ASN A 224 25.58 15.11 7.02
N GLY A 225 26.11 14.85 5.83
CA GLY A 225 27.56 14.80 5.62
C GLY A 225 28.17 13.58 6.30
N SER A 226 29.16 13.78 7.19
CA SER A 226 29.75 12.69 7.97
C SER A 226 28.97 12.39 9.26
N VAL A 227 27.97 13.19 9.62
CA VAL A 227 27.22 13.01 10.87
C VAL A 227 25.94 12.25 10.59
N ILE A 228 25.70 11.21 11.39
CA ILE A 228 24.45 10.47 11.39
C ILE A 228 23.66 10.75 12.67
N LYS A 229 22.34 10.74 12.55
CA LYS A 229 21.41 10.86 13.67
C LYS A 229 20.16 10.04 13.41
N VAL A 230 19.39 9.78 14.46
CA VAL A 230 18.06 9.17 14.32
C VAL A 230 17.11 10.18 13.68
N SER A 231 16.40 9.76 12.64
CA SER A 231 15.41 10.61 11.97
C SER A 231 14.14 10.76 12.82
N GLU A 232 13.28 11.72 12.51
CA GLU A 232 11.97 11.83 13.17
C GLU A 232 11.15 10.54 13.05
N LYS A 233 11.21 9.87 11.89
CA LYS A 233 10.57 8.58 11.66
C LYS A 233 11.17 7.50 12.56
N GLY A 234 12.50 7.49 12.73
CA GLY A 234 13.20 6.62 13.66
C GLY A 234 12.74 6.80 15.11
N ILE A 235 12.55 8.05 15.56
CA ILE A 235 12.04 8.35 16.90
C ILE A 235 10.60 7.83 17.06
N ARG A 236 9.72 8.08 16.10
CA ARG A 236 8.33 7.58 16.14
C ARG A 236 8.27 6.05 16.10
N TYR A 237 9.16 5.41 15.34
CA TYR A 237 9.33 3.96 15.33
C TYR A 237 9.77 3.41 16.69
N LEU A 238 10.76 4.04 17.34
CA LEU A 238 11.21 3.63 18.68
C LEU A 238 10.08 3.73 19.71
N LYS A 239 9.25 4.78 19.64
CA LYS A 239 8.03 4.93 20.47
C LYS A 239 7.02 3.82 20.20
N PHE A 240 6.77 3.52 18.92
CA PHE A 240 5.89 2.41 18.51
C PHE A 240 6.35 1.07 19.09
N THR A 241 7.66 0.80 19.11
CA THR A 241 8.21 -0.44 19.68
C THR A 241 8.21 -0.47 21.21
N GLY A 242 7.93 0.65 21.88
CA GLY A 242 8.00 0.77 23.34
C GLY A 242 9.41 0.81 23.91
N LEU A 243 10.44 1.03 23.08
CA LEU A 243 11.82 1.17 23.53
C LEU A 243 12.10 2.54 24.15
N ILE A 244 11.32 3.55 23.78
CA ILE A 244 11.34 4.90 24.35
C ILE A 244 9.91 5.37 24.63
N LYS A 245 9.75 6.36 25.51
CA LYS A 245 8.45 6.94 25.88
C LYS A 245 8.10 8.15 25.00
#